data_AF-A0A1F6DV51-F1
#
_entry.id   AF-A0A1F6DV51-F1
#
_cell.length_a   1.000
_cell.length_b   1.000
_cell.length_c   1.000
_cell.angle_alpha   90.00
_cell.angle_beta   90.00
_cell.angle_gamma   90.00
#
_symmetry.space_group_name_H-M   'P 1'
#
loop_
_entity.id
_entity.type
_entity.pdbx_description
1 polymer ?
#
loop_
_entity_poly.entity_id
_entity_poly.type
_entity_poly.pdbx_seq_one_letter_code
_entity_poly.pdbx_strand_id
1 'polypeptide(L)'
;MRRLLKMPRSIAIGVLVIAVVALFLYRFGSPLAQSSGMRGALQSANEPNLQAAREVSVVAEYKTPKSTDKVRFAVTIDSNGAIEAVRTTDVLKGDAATEKLQAFSQELLVVIRGKKLSELNSVDRIGKSSLTTAAFNAALPNLKAQL
;
A
#
# COMPACT_ATOMS: atom_id res chain seq x y z
N MET A 1 14.40 -23.96 45.44
CA MET A 1 13.19 -24.57 44.82
C MET A 1 12.58 -23.55 43.86
N ARG A 2 12.84 -23.65 42.54
CA ARG A 2 12.21 -22.77 41.54
C ARG A 2 10.79 -23.28 41.26
N ARG A 3 9.78 -22.59 41.79
CA ARG A 3 8.37 -22.82 41.43
C ARG A 3 8.19 -22.52 39.95
N LEU A 4 8.03 -23.57 39.15
CA LEU A 4 7.63 -23.48 37.75
C LEU A 4 6.17 -22.98 37.73
N LEU A 5 5.97 -21.69 37.47
CA LEU A 5 4.64 -21.15 37.22
C LEU A 5 4.10 -21.81 35.95
N LYS A 6 3.14 -22.73 36.13
CA LYS A 6 2.27 -23.20 35.04
C LYS A 6 1.47 -22.00 34.55
N MET A 7 1.91 -21.39 33.45
CA MET A 7 1.16 -20.33 32.78
C MET A 7 -0.03 -20.96 32.02
N PRO A 8 -1.24 -20.41 32.15
CA PRO A 8 -2.37 -20.78 31.31
C PRO A 8 -2.04 -20.45 29.85
N ARG A 9 -2.44 -21.34 28.92
CA ARG A 9 -2.05 -21.30 27.49
C ARG A 9 -2.32 -19.95 26.80
N SER A 10 -3.31 -19.20 27.27
CA SER A 10 -3.63 -17.84 26.81
C SER A 10 -2.54 -16.81 27.08
N ILE A 11 -1.80 -16.94 28.19
CA ILE A 11 -0.70 -16.02 28.53
C ILE A 11 0.55 -16.36 27.72
N ALA A 12 0.81 -17.65 27.45
CA ALA A 12 1.90 -18.08 26.58
C ALA A 12 1.75 -17.55 25.14
N ILE A 13 0.51 -17.51 24.63
CA ILE A 13 0.22 -16.95 23.29
C ILE A 13 0.45 -15.43 23.27
N GLY A 14 0.04 -14.70 24.33
CA GLY A 14 0.29 -13.26 24.42
C GLY A 14 1.77 -12.90 24.41
N VAL A 15 2.60 -13.64 25.15
CA VAL A 15 4.06 -13.42 25.18
C VAL A 15 4.71 -13.76 23.84
N LEU A 16 4.24 -14.80 23.14
CA LEU A 16 4.75 -15.17 21.82
C LEU A 16 4.44 -14.09 20.76
N VAL A 17 3.23 -13.52 20.78
CA VAL A 17 2.83 -12.44 19.85
C VAL A 17 3.66 -11.18 20.08
N ILE A 18 3.92 -10.81 21.34
CA ILE A 18 4.77 -9.66 21.67
C ILE A 18 6.20 -9.88 21.19
N ALA A 19 6.75 -11.09 21.32
CA ALA A 19 8.09 -11.40 20.84
C ALA A 19 8.21 -11.36 19.30
N VAL A 20 7.19 -11.86 18.58
CA VAL A 20 7.15 -11.81 17.11
C VAL A 20 7.01 -10.37 16.61
N VAL A 21 6.17 -9.55 17.26
CA VAL A 21 6.03 -8.13 16.93
C VAL A 21 7.33 -7.37 17.23
N ALA A 22 7.99 -7.64 18.36
CA ALA A 22 9.28 -7.04 18.67
C ALA A 22 10.37 -7.44 17.69
N LEU A 23 10.42 -8.70 17.25
CA LEU A 23 11.37 -9.18 16.24
C LEU A 23 11.09 -8.57 14.86
N PHE A 24 9.81 -8.39 14.52
CA PHE A 24 9.39 -7.73 13.29
C PHE A 24 9.76 -6.24 13.30
N LEU A 25 9.54 -5.54 14.42
CA LEU A 25 10.01 -4.17 14.63
C LEU A 25 11.54 -4.08 14.66
N TYR A 26 12.26 -5.09 15.14
CA TYR A 26 13.73 -5.07 15.14
C TYR A 26 14.32 -5.37 13.75
N ARG A 27 13.62 -6.17 12.93
CA ARG A 27 14.04 -6.51 11.55
C ARG A 27 13.65 -5.42 10.53
N PHE A 28 12.54 -4.71 10.76
CA PHE A 28 11.94 -3.74 9.82
C PHE A 28 11.81 -2.31 10.36
N GLY A 29 12.06 -2.05 11.65
CA GLY A 29 11.99 -0.74 12.27
C GLY A 29 13.38 -0.21 12.63
N SER A 30 13.89 0.68 11.79
CA SER A 30 15.18 1.35 11.91
C SER A 30 15.35 2.15 13.22
N PRO A 31 16.60 2.42 13.66
CA PRO A 31 16.88 3.11 14.91
C PRO A 31 16.58 4.61 14.78
N LEU A 32 15.85 5.16 15.75
CA LEU A 32 15.71 6.59 15.94
C LEU A 32 16.43 7.01 17.22
N ALA A 33 17.40 7.90 17.02
CA ALA A 33 17.84 8.96 17.92
C ALA A 33 18.81 8.60 19.06
N GLN A 34 20.11 8.62 18.74
CA GLN A 34 21.11 9.34 19.53
C GLN A 34 22.04 10.11 18.59
N SER A 35 21.95 11.44 18.61
CA SER A 35 23.08 12.31 18.92
C SER A 35 22.74 13.76 18.58
N SER A 36 22.59 14.54 19.64
CA SER A 36 22.69 16.00 19.62
C SER A 36 24.03 16.45 19.02
N GLY A 37 24.02 17.51 18.22
CA GLY A 37 25.17 18.41 18.05
C GLY A 37 25.81 18.47 16.66
N MET A 38 26.27 19.69 16.34
CA MET A 38 27.10 20.12 15.21
C MET A 38 26.39 20.27 13.85
N ARG A 39 25.94 21.46 13.46
CA ARG A 39 26.74 22.56 12.86
C ARG A 39 27.71 22.08 11.77
N GLY A 40 27.36 22.41 10.53
CA GLY A 40 28.33 22.86 9.55
C GLY A 40 28.68 21.86 8.45
N ALA A 41 28.39 22.30 7.23
CA ALA A 41 29.22 22.12 6.04
C ALA A 41 29.24 20.73 5.39
N LEU A 42 28.87 20.77 4.09
CA LEU A 42 29.38 19.92 3.03
C LEU A 42 29.06 18.43 3.15
N GLN A 43 28.04 17.99 2.42
CA GLN A 43 28.29 17.26 1.18
C GLN A 43 26.97 16.90 0.52
N SER A 44 26.92 17.22 -0.76
CA SER A 44 26.07 16.57 -1.74
C SER A 44 26.40 15.07 -1.75
N ALA A 45 25.91 14.34 -0.76
CA ALA A 45 25.91 12.89 -0.76
C ALA A 45 24.72 12.48 -1.60
N ASN A 46 25.01 12.23 -2.88
CA ASN A 46 24.20 11.39 -3.75
C ASN A 46 24.06 10.04 -3.03
N GLU A 47 23.03 9.91 -2.19
CA GLU A 47 22.64 8.64 -1.58
C GLU A 47 22.43 7.61 -2.69
N PRO A 48 22.74 6.33 -2.49
CA PRO A 48 22.44 5.32 -3.49
C PRO A 48 20.94 5.41 -3.77
N ASN A 49 20.58 5.71 -5.03
CA ASN A 49 19.23 5.56 -5.53
C ASN A 49 18.88 4.06 -5.52
N LEU A 50 18.65 3.54 -4.33
CA LEU A 50 17.83 2.38 -4.08
C LEU A 50 16.44 2.88 -4.46
N GLN A 51 16.01 2.59 -5.69
CA GLN A 51 14.72 2.97 -6.22
C GLN A 51 13.64 2.41 -5.29
N ALA A 52 13.29 3.19 -4.26
CA ALA A 52 12.31 2.84 -3.26
C ALA A 52 10.97 2.74 -3.97
N ALA A 53 10.17 1.75 -3.57
CA ALA A 53 8.86 1.54 -4.15
C ALA A 53 8.08 2.87 -4.19
N ARG A 54 7.63 3.27 -5.39
CA ARG A 54 6.97 4.55 -5.65
C ARG A 54 5.47 4.35 -5.65
N GLU A 55 4.76 5.17 -4.88
CA GLU A 55 3.31 5.22 -4.96
C GLU A 55 2.86 6.32 -5.93
N VAL A 56 1.98 5.97 -6.86
CA VAL A 56 1.26 6.92 -7.73
C VAL A 56 -0.22 6.83 -7.42
N SER A 57 -0.93 7.96 -7.46
CA SER A 57 -2.36 7.96 -7.14
C SER A 57 -3.16 8.91 -8.00
N VAL A 58 -4.43 8.57 -8.24
CA VAL A 58 -5.37 9.43 -8.96
C VAL A 58 -6.76 9.27 -8.37
N VAL A 59 -7.49 10.38 -8.30
CA VAL A 59 -8.92 10.37 -7.98
C VAL A 59 -9.70 10.27 -9.28
N ALA A 60 -10.46 9.20 -9.43
CA ALA A 60 -11.41 9.03 -10.51
C ALA A 60 -12.83 9.28 -10.00
N GLU A 61 -13.67 9.79 -10.89
CA GLU A 61 -15.07 10.04 -10.64
C GLU A 61 -15.90 9.22 -11.62
N TYR A 62 -16.96 8.57 -11.13
CA TYR A 62 -17.92 7.90 -12.01
C TYR A 62 -19.36 8.12 -11.54
N LYS A 63 -20.27 8.23 -12.51
CA LYS A 63 -21.70 8.38 -12.24
C LYS A 63 -22.32 7.02 -11.98
N THR A 64 -23.08 6.94 -10.89
CA THR A 64 -24.04 5.87 -10.63
C THR A 64 -25.46 6.40 -10.88
N PRO A 65 -26.46 5.52 -11.03
CA PRO A 65 -27.86 5.96 -11.21
C PRO A 65 -28.41 6.82 -10.05
N LYS A 66 -27.78 6.77 -8.86
CA LYS A 66 -28.25 7.45 -7.65
C LYS A 66 -27.35 8.61 -7.20
N SER A 67 -26.07 8.60 -7.57
CA SER A 67 -25.07 9.55 -7.08
C SER A 67 -23.86 9.60 -8.00
N THR A 68 -22.96 10.53 -7.73
CA THR A 68 -21.61 10.51 -8.28
C THR A 68 -20.67 9.99 -7.21
N ASP A 69 -19.87 8.97 -7.53
CA ASP A 69 -18.90 8.40 -6.62
C ASP A 69 -17.48 8.88 -6.99
N LYS A 70 -16.64 9.13 -5.99
CA LYS A 70 -15.23 9.48 -6.16
C LYS A 70 -14.35 8.42 -5.50
N VAL A 71 -13.53 7.76 -6.31
CA VAL A 71 -12.63 6.70 -5.86
C VAL A 71 -11.20 7.12 -6.14
N ARG A 72 -10.35 7.06 -5.12
CA ARG A 72 -8.90 7.20 -5.31
C ARG A 72 -8.31 5.83 -5.58
N PHE A 73 -7.54 5.73 -6.66
CA PHE A 73 -6.69 4.60 -6.98
C PHE A 73 -5.26 4.96 -6.58
N ALA A 74 -4.65 4.19 -5.68
CA ALA A 74 -3.24 4.28 -5.34
C ALA A 74 -2.56 2.98 -5.77
N VAL A 75 -1.45 3.09 -6.51
CA VAL A 75 -0.68 1.97 -7.06
C VAL A 75 0.75 2.13 -6.61
N THR A 76 1.27 1.11 -5.93
CA THR A 76 2.67 1.03 -5.51
C THR A 76 3.46 0.25 -6.55
N ILE A 77 4.58 0.81 -6.96
CA ILE A 77 5.43 0.32 -8.05
C ILE A 77 6.82 0.05 -7.50
N ASP A 78 7.40 -1.09 -7.81
CA ASP A 78 8.77 -1.42 -7.43
C ASP A 78 9.82 -0.62 -8.23
N SER A 79 11.09 -0.85 -7.91
CA SER A 79 12.24 -0.30 -8.65
C SER A 79 12.20 -0.63 -10.14
N ASN A 80 11.66 -1.78 -10.53
CA ASN A 80 11.62 -2.25 -11.91
C ASN A 80 10.44 -1.66 -12.71
N GLY A 81 9.61 -0.82 -12.08
CA GLY A 81 8.40 -0.26 -12.68
C GLY A 81 7.20 -1.21 -12.64
N ALA A 82 7.29 -2.33 -11.90
CA ALA A 82 6.25 -3.34 -11.77
C ALA A 82 5.33 -3.06 -10.57
N ILE A 83 4.04 -3.39 -10.72
CA ILE A 83 3.03 -3.14 -9.68
C ILE A 83 3.17 -4.17 -8.56
N GLU A 84 3.34 -3.70 -7.32
CA GLU A 84 3.41 -4.54 -6.12
C GLU A 84 2.12 -4.52 -5.31
N ALA A 85 1.48 -3.36 -5.22
CA ALA A 85 0.27 -3.15 -4.45
C ALA A 85 -0.70 -2.18 -5.13
N VAL A 86 -1.99 -2.36 -4.85
CA VAL A 86 -3.07 -1.48 -5.29
C VAL A 86 -4.00 -1.25 -4.11
N ARG A 87 -4.42 -0.01 -3.91
CA ARG A 87 -5.39 0.38 -2.92
C ARG A 87 -6.44 1.29 -3.55
N THR A 88 -7.70 1.02 -3.24
CA THR A 88 -8.80 1.89 -3.62
C THR A 88 -9.54 2.42 -2.39
N THR A 89 -9.77 3.72 -2.36
CA THR A 89 -10.43 4.41 -1.24
C THR A 89 -11.56 5.30 -1.75
N ASP A 90 -12.61 5.43 -0.94
CA ASP A 90 -13.74 6.31 -1.24
C ASP A 90 -13.43 7.71 -0.71
N VAL A 91 -13.24 8.67 -1.62
CA VAL A 91 -12.87 10.04 -1.26
C VAL A 91 -14.03 10.76 -0.57
N LEU A 92 -15.28 10.42 -0.92
CA LEU A 92 -16.47 11.03 -0.30
C LEU A 92 -16.70 10.54 1.13
N LYS A 93 -16.11 9.39 1.50
CA LYS A 93 -16.16 8.83 2.86
C LYS A 93 -14.86 9.01 3.64
N GLY A 94 -14.10 10.06 3.34
CA GLY A 94 -12.86 10.38 4.05
C GLY A 94 -11.73 9.38 3.78
N ASP A 95 -11.61 8.90 2.55
CA ASP A 95 -10.59 7.91 2.13
C ASP A 95 -10.72 6.54 2.81
N ALA A 96 -11.94 6.18 3.23
CA ALA A 96 -12.23 4.85 3.72
C ALA A 96 -12.23 3.82 2.57
N ALA A 97 -11.49 2.72 2.73
CA ALA A 97 -11.64 1.56 1.88
C ALA A 97 -12.90 0.79 2.32
N THR A 98 -14.02 0.98 1.61
CA THR A 98 -15.21 0.16 1.85
C THR A 98 -14.91 -1.30 1.49
N GLU A 99 -15.64 -2.25 2.07
CA GLU A 99 -15.43 -3.69 1.83
C GLU A 99 -15.41 -4.04 0.33
N LYS A 100 -16.27 -3.40 -0.46
CA LYS A 100 -16.32 -3.56 -1.93
C LYS A 100 -15.08 -3.03 -2.63
N LEU A 101 -14.55 -1.88 -2.20
CA LEU A 101 -13.33 -1.30 -2.75
C LEU A 101 -12.11 -2.11 -2.33
N GLN A 102 -12.08 -2.61 -1.09
CA GLN A 102 -11.02 -3.49 -0.63
C GLN A 102 -10.99 -4.81 -1.41
N ALA A 103 -12.14 -5.46 -1.59
CA ALA A 103 -12.26 -6.66 -2.42
C ALA A 103 -11.84 -6.39 -3.87
N PHE A 104 -12.31 -5.28 -4.46
CA PHE A 104 -11.87 -4.86 -5.79
C PHE A 104 -10.36 -4.66 -5.88
N SER A 105 -9.74 -4.01 -4.89
CA SER A 105 -8.29 -3.78 -4.86
C SER A 105 -7.50 -5.09 -4.82
N GLN A 106 -7.96 -6.05 -4.02
CA GLN A 106 -7.35 -7.36 -3.90
C GLN A 106 -7.46 -8.16 -5.20
N GLU A 107 -8.65 -8.22 -5.80
CA GLU A 107 -8.88 -8.91 -7.07
C GLU A 107 -8.11 -8.23 -8.23
N LEU A 108 -8.11 -6.91 -8.29
CA LEU A 108 -7.36 -6.14 -9.27
C LEU A 108 -5.86 -6.42 -9.15
N LEU A 109 -5.33 -6.45 -7.92
CA LEU A 109 -3.92 -6.74 -7.68
C LEU A 109 -3.53 -8.13 -8.18
N VAL A 110 -4.39 -9.14 -8.03
CA VAL A 110 -4.11 -10.49 -8.57
C VAL A 110 -3.92 -10.45 -10.09
N VAL A 111 -4.66 -9.59 -10.79
CA VAL A 111 -4.59 -9.47 -12.26
C VAL A 111 -3.37 -8.67 -12.72
N ILE A 112 -2.96 -7.64 -11.98
CA ILE A 112 -1.96 -6.68 -12.44
C ILE A 112 -0.61 -6.74 -11.72
N ARG A 113 -0.49 -7.52 -10.63
CA ARG A 113 0.78 -7.66 -9.90
C ARG A 113 1.89 -8.14 -10.84
N GLY A 114 3.07 -7.52 -10.71
CA GLY A 114 4.24 -7.83 -11.52
C GLY A 114 4.21 -7.28 -12.95
N LYS A 115 3.06 -6.75 -13.42
CA LYS A 115 3.00 -6.02 -14.70
C LYS A 115 3.54 -4.61 -14.52
N LYS A 116 4.13 -4.05 -15.57
CA LYS A 116 4.54 -2.65 -15.57
C LYS A 116 3.34 -1.73 -15.77
N LEU A 117 3.25 -0.68 -14.96
CA LEU A 117 2.16 0.30 -15.08
C LEU A 117 2.17 1.00 -16.45
N SER A 118 3.34 1.28 -17.01
CA SER A 118 3.50 1.87 -18.35
C SER A 118 2.89 1.01 -19.46
N GLU A 119 2.95 -0.31 -19.32
CA GLU A 119 2.48 -1.30 -20.31
C GLU A 119 0.99 -1.67 -20.15
N LEU A 120 0.35 -1.28 -19.05
CA LEU A 120 -1.07 -1.55 -18.78
C LEU A 120 -1.98 -0.66 -19.61
N ASN A 121 -2.62 -1.20 -20.65
CA ASN A 121 -3.57 -0.43 -21.48
C ASN A 121 -4.99 -0.45 -20.93
N SER A 122 -5.41 -1.61 -20.43
CA SER A 122 -6.70 -1.82 -19.77
C SER A 122 -6.62 -3.09 -18.93
N VAL A 123 -7.57 -3.24 -18.03
CA VAL A 123 -7.88 -4.49 -17.34
C VAL A 123 -9.28 -4.94 -17.69
N ASP A 124 -9.47 -6.26 -17.72
CA ASP A 124 -10.78 -6.86 -17.79
C ASP A 124 -11.62 -6.55 -16.55
N ARG A 125 -12.92 -6.79 -16.66
CA ARG A 125 -13.86 -6.62 -15.54
C ARG A 125 -13.39 -7.40 -14.32
N ILE A 126 -13.18 -6.68 -13.22
CA ILE A 126 -12.83 -7.25 -11.93
C ILE A 126 -14.12 -7.58 -11.16
N GLY A 127 -14.38 -8.88 -10.98
CA GLY A 127 -15.54 -9.39 -10.26
C GLY A 127 -16.87 -8.78 -10.73
N LYS A 128 -17.66 -8.28 -9.77
CA LYS A 128 -18.94 -7.59 -10.08
C LYS A 128 -18.77 -6.08 -10.32
N SER A 129 -17.56 -5.54 -10.23
CA SER A 129 -17.28 -4.10 -10.16
C SER A 129 -16.99 -3.47 -11.53
N SER A 130 -17.94 -3.56 -12.46
CA SER A 130 -17.76 -3.02 -13.83
C SER A 130 -17.47 -1.52 -13.85
N LEU A 131 -18.18 -0.73 -13.05
CA LEU A 131 -18.02 0.73 -13.01
C LEU A 131 -16.65 1.13 -12.44
N THR A 132 -16.23 0.50 -11.34
CA THR A 132 -14.91 0.75 -10.73
C THR A 132 -13.79 0.30 -11.65
N THR A 133 -13.97 -0.81 -12.39
CA THR A 133 -13.02 -1.25 -13.42
C THR A 133 -12.91 -0.22 -14.55
N ALA A 134 -14.04 0.27 -15.07
CA ALA A 134 -14.04 1.29 -16.11
C ALA A 134 -13.38 2.60 -15.64
N ALA A 135 -13.65 3.01 -14.39
CA ALA A 135 -13.02 4.17 -13.78
C ALA A 135 -11.50 4.00 -13.63
N PHE A 136 -11.04 2.80 -13.24
CA PHE A 136 -9.61 2.49 -13.19
C PHE A 136 -8.96 2.55 -14.58
N ASN A 137 -9.58 1.95 -15.60
CA ASN A 137 -9.10 2.00 -16.97
C ASN A 137 -9.00 3.43 -17.50
N ALA A 138 -10.00 4.28 -17.22
CA ALA A 138 -9.98 5.70 -17.56
C ALA A 138 -8.90 6.48 -16.79
N ALA A 139 -8.53 6.03 -15.60
CA ALA A 139 -7.49 6.61 -14.75
C ALA A 139 -6.06 6.20 -15.16
N LEU A 140 -5.88 5.11 -15.93
CA LEU A 140 -4.55 4.61 -16.33
C LEU A 140 -3.66 5.67 -16.98
N PRO A 141 -4.11 6.52 -17.93
CA PRO A 141 -3.26 7.55 -18.50
C PRO A 141 -2.71 8.54 -17.46
N ASN A 142 -3.53 8.92 -16.48
CA ASN A 142 -3.14 9.83 -15.41
C ASN A 142 -2.20 9.17 -14.39
N LEU A 143 -2.36 7.86 -14.15
CA LEU A 143 -1.42 7.08 -13.35
C LEU A 143 -0.07 6.93 -14.05
N LYS A 144 -0.07 6.69 -15.36
CA LYS A 144 1.15 6.61 -16.18
C LYS A 144 1.88 7.94 -16.31
N ALA A 145 1.16 9.06 -16.37
CA ALA A 145 1.76 10.39 -16.42
C ALA A 145 2.54 10.75 -15.14
N GLN A 146 2.37 9.98 -14.06
CA GLN A 146 3.10 10.12 -12.81
C GLN A 146 4.28 9.16 -12.68
N LEU A 147 4.61 8.38 -13.73
CA LEU A 147 5.87 7.64 -13.81
C LEU A 147 7.01 8.59 -14.18
#